data_AF-A0A1Y3WH07-F1
#
_entry.id   AF-A0A1Y3WH07-F1
#
_cell.length_a   1.000
_cell.length_b   1.000
_cell.length_c   1.000
_cell.angle_alpha   90.00
_cell.angle_beta   90.00
_cell.angle_gamma   90.00
#
_symmetry.space_group_name_H-M   'P 1'
#
loop_
_entity.id
_entity.type
_entity.pdbx_description
1 polymer ?
#
loop_
_entity_poly.entity_id
_entity_poly.type
_entity_poly.pdbx_seq_one_letter_code
_entity_poly.pdbx_strand_id
1 'polypeptide(L)'
;MWAEQIVLGIIGFSSGAVIAGGMFSFLIGLGLISVFADRTHTGKHILMYENAIALGGILFNLFFIYQIKIPAGSFLLALFGLFSGIFVGCWAMALADILNVFPIFIRRLKIIKTIPYIIIGLSLGKTAGALVYFLGRWGV
;
A
#
# COMPACT_ATOMS: atom_id res chain seq x y z
N MET A 1 -36.01 -13.37 -2.48
CA MET A 1 -35.96 -12.73 -3.81
C MET A 1 -35.53 -11.26 -3.70
N TRP A 2 -36.39 -10.26 -3.43
CA TRP A 2 -35.95 -8.85 -3.34
C TRP A 2 -35.19 -8.52 -2.04
N ALA A 3 -35.65 -9.04 -0.90
CA ALA A 3 -35.01 -8.79 0.39
C ALA A 3 -33.55 -9.30 0.43
N GLU A 4 -33.29 -10.47 -0.17
CA GLU A 4 -31.93 -11.01 -0.28
C GLU A 4 -31.02 -10.15 -1.15
N GLN A 5 -31.52 -9.64 -2.28
CA GLN A 5 -30.76 -8.75 -3.16
C GLN A 5 -30.43 -7.41 -2.47
N ILE A 6 -31.37 -6.88 -1.69
CA ILE A 6 -31.15 -5.65 -0.90
C ILE A 6 -30.08 -5.90 0.18
N VAL A 7 -30.17 -7.02 0.90
CA VAL A 7 -29.17 -7.38 1.94
C VAL A 7 -27.79 -7.61 1.32
N LEU A 8 -27.71 -8.33 0.20
CA LEU A 8 -26.44 -8.51 -0.54
C LEU A 8 -25.90 -7.18 -1.05
N GLY A 9 -26.76 -6.28 -1.53
CA GLY A 9 -26.38 -4.93 -1.94
C GLY A 9 -25.79 -4.11 -0.80
N ILE A 10 -26.39 -4.17 0.40
CA ILE A 10 -25.89 -3.47 1.59
C ILE A 10 -24.53 -4.05 2.04
N ILE A 11 -24.39 -5.37 2.06
CA ILE A 11 -23.12 -6.03 2.43
C ILE A 11 -22.03 -5.70 1.40
N GLY A 12 -22.35 -5.75 0.11
CA GLY A 12 -21.43 -5.39 -0.97
C GLY A 12 -20.99 -3.93 -0.89
N PHE A 13 -21.92 -3.01 -0.65
CA PHE A 13 -21.61 -1.59 -0.50
C PHE A 13 -20.78 -1.30 0.76
N SER A 14 -21.14 -1.90 1.89
CA SER A 14 -20.43 -1.73 3.16
C SER A 14 -18.99 -2.26 3.08
N SER A 15 -18.82 -3.48 2.56
CA SER A 15 -17.49 -4.05 2.37
C SER A 15 -16.64 -3.25 1.37
N GLY A 16 -17.24 -2.80 0.26
CA GLY A 16 -16.58 -1.93 -0.71
C GLY A 16 -16.10 -0.61 -0.09
N ALA A 17 -16.93 0.04 0.73
CA ALA A 17 -16.57 1.27 1.42
C ALA A 17 -15.40 1.09 2.39
N VAL A 18 -15.38 -0.01 3.16
CA VAL A 18 -14.29 -0.33 4.09
C VAL A 18 -12.98 -0.57 3.34
N ILE A 19 -13.03 -1.34 2.24
CA ILE A 19 -11.84 -1.65 1.42
C ILE A 19 -11.29 -0.38 0.76
N ALA A 20 -12.17 0.46 0.19
CA ALA A 20 -11.78 1.73 -0.42
C ALA A 20 -11.13 2.66 0.62
N GLY A 21 -11.75 2.83 1.79
CA GLY A 21 -11.20 3.63 2.88
C GLY A 21 -9.83 3.12 3.36
N GLY A 22 -9.68 1.80 3.52
CA GLY A 22 -8.41 1.17 3.91
C GLY A 22 -7.31 1.39 2.87
N MET A 23 -7.61 1.18 1.59
CA MET A 23 -6.65 1.40 0.49
C MET A 23 -6.20 2.86 0.41
N PHE A 24 -7.12 3.82 0.52
CA PHE A 24 -6.79 5.25 0.47
C PHE A 24 -5.99 5.71 1.68
N SER A 25 -6.40 5.31 2.89
CA SER A 25 -5.67 5.61 4.12
C SER A 25 -4.24 5.07 4.05
N PHE A 26 -4.07 3.87 3.50
CA PHE A 26 -2.75 3.28 3.30
C PHE A 26 -1.89 4.06 2.30
N LEU A 27 -2.43 4.40 1.12
CA LEU A 27 -1.68 5.14 0.09
C LEU A 27 -1.24 6.52 0.56
N ILE A 28 -2.09 7.22 1.31
CA ILE A 28 -1.76 8.51 1.93
C ILE A 28 -0.75 8.32 3.07
N GLY A 29 -0.97 7.33 3.93
CA GLY A 29 -0.09 7.04 5.08
C GLY A 29 1.33 6.64 4.69
N LEU A 30 1.50 6.02 3.53
CA LEU A 30 2.80 5.71 2.94
C LEU A 30 3.52 6.93 2.35
N GLY A 31 2.87 8.09 2.27
CA GLY A 31 3.49 9.30 1.74
C GLY A 31 3.71 9.29 0.21
N LEU A 32 3.09 8.36 -0.52
CA LEU A 32 3.26 8.26 -1.97
C LEU A 32 2.86 9.58 -2.67
N ILE A 33 1.70 10.13 -2.27
CA ILE A 33 1.16 11.37 -2.83
C ILE A 33 2.05 12.56 -2.50
N SER A 34 2.56 12.65 -1.26
CA SER A 34 3.47 13.72 -0.86
C SER A 34 4.79 13.67 -1.62
N VAL A 35 5.31 12.49 -1.95
CA VAL A 35 6.55 12.35 -2.72
C VAL A 35 6.37 12.85 -4.15
N PHE A 36 5.24 12.51 -4.80
CA PHE A 36 4.93 13.04 -6.12
C PHE A 36 4.74 14.56 -6.10
N ALA A 37 4.02 15.07 -5.11
CA ALA A 37 3.77 16.50 -4.96
C ALA A 37 5.05 17.30 -4.68
N ASP A 38 5.97 16.73 -3.89
CA ASP A 38 7.27 17.33 -3.57
C ASP A 38 8.20 17.34 -4.78
N ARG A 39 8.33 16.20 -5.49
CA ARG A 39 9.21 16.06 -6.67
C ARG A 39 8.77 16.86 -7.89
N THR A 40 7.46 17.05 -8.06
CA THR A 40 6.92 17.89 -9.15
C THR A 40 6.82 19.36 -8.74
N HIS A 41 7.24 19.72 -7.51
CA HIS A 41 7.06 21.04 -6.90
C HIS A 41 5.61 21.57 -7.04
N THR A 42 4.64 20.65 -7.10
CA THR A 42 3.23 20.94 -7.35
C THR A 42 2.40 20.56 -6.11
N GLY A 43 2.90 20.94 -4.94
CA GLY A 43 2.21 20.76 -3.65
C GLY A 43 0.82 21.39 -3.58
N LYS A 44 0.50 22.33 -4.48
CA LYS A 44 -0.81 22.98 -4.54
C LYS A 44 -1.91 22.10 -5.17
N HIS A 45 -1.56 21.04 -5.90
CA HIS A 45 -2.52 20.17 -6.62
C HIS A 45 -2.60 18.74 -6.05
N ILE A 46 -2.44 18.57 -4.73
CA ILE A 46 -2.54 17.26 -4.05
C ILE A 46 -3.87 16.54 -4.37
N LEU A 47 -4.99 17.27 -4.37
CA LEU A 47 -6.31 16.74 -4.71
C LEU A 47 -6.37 16.13 -6.12
N MET A 48 -5.57 16.64 -7.06
CA MET A 48 -5.55 16.13 -8.43
C MET A 48 -4.84 14.77 -8.51
N TYR A 49 -3.79 14.57 -7.70
CA TYR A 49 -3.13 13.27 -7.55
C TYR A 49 -4.05 12.24 -6.87
N GLU A 50 -4.75 12.63 -5.81
CA GLU A 50 -5.74 11.77 -5.14
C GLU A 50 -6.85 11.33 -6.10
N ASN A 51 -7.40 12.27 -6.87
CA ASN A 51 -8.43 11.98 -7.87
C ASN A 51 -7.91 11.07 -8.99
N ALA A 52 -6.66 11.23 -9.43
CA ALA A 52 -6.06 10.36 -10.43
C ALA A 52 -5.89 8.92 -9.91
N ILE A 53 -5.48 8.75 -8.65
CA ILE A 53 -5.39 7.44 -7.99
C ILE A 53 -6.79 6.82 -7.84
N ALA A 54 -7.79 7.61 -7.45
CA ALA A 54 -9.18 7.18 -7.35
C ALA A 54 -9.72 6.67 -8.68
N LEU A 55 -9.54 7.46 -9.74
CA LEU A 55 -9.94 7.10 -11.09
C LEU A 55 -9.22 5.83 -11.55
N GLY A 56 -7.91 5.71 -11.32
CA GLY A 56 -7.16 4.50 -11.63
C GLY A 56 -7.68 3.26 -10.92
N GLY A 57 -7.98 3.37 -9.62
CA GLY A 57 -8.57 2.28 -8.82
C GLY A 57 -9.95 1.87 -9.29
N ILE A 58 -10.83 2.85 -9.60
CA ILE A 58 -12.17 2.60 -10.14
C ILE A 58 -12.09 1.91 -11.50
N LEU A 59 -11.27 2.44 -12.41
CA LEU A 59 -11.08 1.87 -13.75
C LEU A 59 -10.55 0.44 -13.67
N PHE A 60 -9.49 0.21 -12.87
CA PHE A 60 -8.90 -1.11 -12.72
C PHE A 60 -9.86 -2.11 -12.07
N ASN A 61 -10.64 -1.69 -11.07
CA ASN A 61 -11.67 -2.52 -10.44
C ASN A 61 -12.76 -2.93 -11.45
N LEU A 62 -13.18 -1.99 -12.30
CA LEU A 62 -14.14 -2.27 -13.37
C LEU A 62 -13.57 -3.29 -14.38
N PHE A 63 -12.33 -3.10 -14.82
CA PHE A 63 -11.65 -4.07 -15.70
C PHE A 63 -11.53 -5.46 -15.06
N PHE A 64 -11.20 -5.52 -13.77
CA PHE A 64 -11.03 -6.77 -13.02
C PHE A 64 -12.35 -7.54 -12.84
N ILE A 65 -13.44 -6.85 -12.49
CA ILE A 65 -14.76 -7.45 -12.28
C ILE A 65 -15.36 -7.94 -13.60
N TYR A 66 -15.34 -7.10 -14.64
CA TYR A 66 -15.98 -7.43 -15.92
C TYR A 66 -15.15 -8.37 -16.80
N GLN A 67 -13.92 -8.74 -16.38
CA GLN A 67 -13.06 -9.70 -17.08
C GLN A 67 -12.99 -9.43 -18.59
N ILE A 68 -12.88 -8.14 -18.96
CA ILE A 68 -12.95 -7.70 -20.35
C ILE A 68 -11.79 -8.33 -21.11
N LYS A 69 -12.10 -9.28 -22.01
CA LYS A 69 -11.09 -9.96 -22.83
C LYS A 69 -10.61 -9.02 -23.93
N ILE A 70 -9.46 -8.40 -23.72
CA ILE A 70 -8.82 -7.53 -24.70
C ILE A 70 -7.92 -8.39 -25.61
N PRO A 71 -8.16 -8.46 -26.92
CA PRO A 71 -7.39 -9.30 -27.86
C PRO A 71 -5.95 -8.82 -28.11
N ALA A 72 -5.57 -7.62 -27.67
CA ALA A 72 -4.21 -7.06 -27.75
C ALA A 72 -3.42 -7.22 -26.44
N GLY A 73 -3.51 -8.41 -25.81
CA GLY A 73 -2.97 -8.66 -24.48
C GLY A 73 -1.48 -8.31 -24.33
N SER A 74 -0.63 -8.65 -25.30
CA SER A 74 0.83 -8.51 -25.16
C SER A 74 1.31 -7.06 -25.01
N PHE A 75 0.73 -6.11 -25.77
CA PHE A 75 1.09 -4.69 -25.65
C PHE A 75 0.56 -4.09 -24.33
N LEU A 76 -0.67 -4.45 -23.95
CA LEU A 76 -1.25 -4.04 -22.68
C LEU A 76 -0.48 -4.61 -21.48
N LEU A 77 0.00 -5.85 -21.57
CA LEU A 77 0.84 -6.49 -20.56
C LEU A 77 2.18 -5.77 -20.40
N ALA A 78 2.84 -5.40 -21.50
CA ALA A 78 4.09 -4.63 -21.46
C ALA A 78 3.87 -3.25 -20.82
N LEU A 79 2.79 -2.55 -21.20
CA LEU A 79 2.44 -1.26 -20.64
C LEU A 79 2.09 -1.38 -19.14
N PHE A 80 1.33 -2.41 -18.76
CA PHE A 80 1.01 -2.70 -17.36
C PHE A 80 2.26 -3.01 -16.54
N GLY A 81 3.19 -3.80 -17.09
CA GLY A 81 4.48 -4.09 -16.45
C GLY A 81 5.30 -2.82 -16.21
N LEU A 82 5.33 -1.90 -17.19
CA LEU A 82 6.01 -0.62 -17.05
C LEU A 82 5.37 0.24 -15.95
N PHE A 83 4.04 0.39 -15.94
CA PHE A 83 3.33 1.14 -14.91
C PHE A 83 3.49 0.51 -13.52
N SER A 84 3.45 -0.82 -13.42
CA SER A 84 3.72 -1.55 -12.19
C SER A 84 5.14 -1.28 -11.69
N GLY A 85 6.13 -1.28 -12.58
CA GLY A 85 7.52 -0.97 -12.23
C GLY A 85 7.68 0.45 -11.70
N ILE A 86 7.07 1.43 -12.37
CA ILE A 86 7.07 2.83 -11.93
C ILE A 86 6.40 2.94 -10.55
N PHE A 87 5.24 2.30 -10.36
CA PHE A 87 4.53 2.31 -9.08
C PHE A 87 5.38 1.72 -7.94
N VAL A 88 5.97 0.53 -8.13
CA VAL A 88 6.84 -0.09 -7.13
C VAL A 88 8.08 0.77 -6.86
N GLY A 89 8.67 1.40 -7.88
CA GLY A 89 9.80 2.31 -7.73
C GLY A 89 9.45 3.54 -6.89
N CYS A 90 8.32 4.20 -7.18
CA CYS A 90 7.82 5.33 -6.39
C CYS A 90 7.50 4.92 -4.95
N TRP A 91 7.01 3.69 -4.77
CA TRP A 91 6.70 3.17 -3.45
C TRP A 91 7.97 2.91 -2.62
N ALA A 92 9.01 2.33 -3.22
CA ALA A 92 10.31 2.15 -2.58
C ALA A 92 10.97 3.50 -2.21
N MET A 93 10.83 4.50 -3.09
CA MET A 93 11.32 5.86 -2.82
C MET A 93 10.60 6.50 -1.64
N ALA A 94 9.26 6.40 -1.56
CA ALA A 94 8.49 6.95 -0.45
C ALA A 94 8.86 6.29 0.90
N LEU A 95 9.09 4.97 0.88
CA LEU A 95 9.60 4.26 2.05
C LEU A 95 10.99 4.77 2.46
N ALA A 96 11.88 5.03 1.50
CA ALA A 96 13.21 5.56 1.79
C ALA A 96 13.16 6.95 2.44
N ASP A 97 12.27 7.84 1.96
CA ASP A 97 12.08 9.17 2.54
C ASP A 97 11.58 9.07 3.99
N ILE A 98 10.63 8.19 4.26
CA ILE A 98 10.13 7.93 5.62
C ILE A 98 11.24 7.36 6.51
N LEU A 99 12.04 6.42 5.99
CA LEU A 99 13.20 5.86 6.71
C LEU A 99 14.23 6.93 7.10
N ASN A 100 14.42 7.97 6.29
CA ASN A 100 15.31 9.09 6.63
C ASN A 100 14.78 9.96 7.77
N VAL A 101 13.45 9.99 8.00
CA VAL A 101 12.82 10.73 9.09
C VAL A 101 12.94 10.00 10.44
N PHE A 102 13.04 8.68 10.43
CA PHE A 102 13.13 7.88 11.67
C PHE A 102 14.28 8.29 12.60
N PRO A 103 15.54 8.45 12.14
CA PRO A 103 16.64 8.91 12.99
C PRO A 103 16.38 10.28 13.65
N ILE A 104 15.71 11.19 12.93
CA ILE A 104 15.34 12.50 13.44
C ILE A 104 14.32 12.35 14.56
N PHE A 105 13.30 11.51 14.35
CA PHE A 105 12.27 11.22 15.36
C PHE A 105 12.86 10.62 16.63
N ILE A 106 13.77 9.65 16.49
CA ILE A 106 14.48 9.02 17.62
C ILE A 106 15.28 10.04 18.43
N ARG A 107 15.98 10.97 17.75
CA ARG A 107 16.71 12.06 18.42
C ARG A 107 15.76 13.01 19.15
N ARG A 108 14.62 13.36 18.55
CA ARG A 108 13.59 14.24 19.15
C ARG A 108 12.97 13.63 20.40
N LEU A 109 12.76 12.31 20.42
CA LEU A 109 12.27 11.58 21.59
C LEU A 109 13.35 11.32 22.66
N LYS A 110 14.62 11.66 22.41
CA LYS A 110 15.77 11.41 23.32
C LYS A 110 15.97 9.94 23.72
N ILE A 111 15.42 8.99 22.96
CA ILE A 111 15.54 7.54 23.23
C ILE A 111 16.75 6.87 22.57
N ILE A 112 17.74 7.66 22.13
CA ILE A 112 18.93 7.21 21.38
C ILE A 112 19.66 6.08 22.12
N LYS A 113 19.76 6.17 23.46
CA LYS A 113 20.40 5.15 24.30
C LYS A 113 19.61 3.84 24.40
N THR A 114 18.31 3.87 24.16
CA THR A 114 17.41 2.71 24.28
C THR A 114 17.31 1.93 22.96
N ILE A 115 17.65 2.54 21.83
CA ILE A 115 17.63 1.93 20.48
C ILE A 115 18.32 0.56 20.43
N PRO A 116 19.54 0.36 20.97
CA PRO A 116 20.21 -0.94 20.93
C PRO A 116 19.41 -2.05 21.62
N TYR A 117 18.77 -1.73 22.76
CA TYR A 117 17.93 -2.68 23.48
C TYR A 117 16.68 -3.06 22.68
N ILE A 118 16.09 -2.11 21.96
CA ILE A 118 14.96 -2.37 21.05
C ILE A 118 15.39 -3.31 19.92
N ILE A 119 16.57 -3.08 19.32
CA ILE A 119 17.10 -3.92 18.24
C ILE A 119 17.33 -5.36 18.73
N ILE A 120 17.89 -5.54 19.93
CA ILE A 120 18.10 -6.86 20.53
C ILE A 120 16.76 -7.56 20.82
N GLY A 121 15.76 -6.83 21.35
CA GLY A 121 14.43 -7.37 21.55
C GLY A 121 13.78 -7.83 20.23
N LEU A 122 13.93 -7.02 19.17
CA LEU A 122 13.41 -7.35 17.84
C LEU A 122 14.09 -8.57 17.23
N SER A 123 15.42 -8.67 17.38
CA SER A 123 16.19 -9.80 16.86
C SER A 123 15.84 -11.08 17.59
N LEU A 124 15.75 -11.06 18.93
CA LEU A 124 15.31 -12.20 19.74
C LEU A 124 13.90 -12.66 19.37
N GLY A 125 12.96 -11.72 19.18
CA GLY A 125 11.61 -12.03 18.72
C GLY A 125 11.58 -12.71 17.35
N LYS A 126 12.37 -12.20 16.38
CA LYS A 126 12.51 -12.85 15.07
C LYS A 126 13.16 -14.23 15.16
N THR A 127 14.19 -14.38 15.97
CA THR A 127 14.86 -15.66 16.20
C THR A 127 13.90 -16.66 16.81
N ALA A 128 13.14 -16.29 17.84
CA ALA A 128 12.13 -17.14 18.45
C ALA A 128 11.03 -17.53 17.45
N GLY A 129 10.51 -16.57 16.68
CA GLY A 129 9.52 -16.83 15.63
C GLY A 129 10.04 -17.77 14.55
N ALA A 130 11.29 -17.60 14.12
CA ALA A 130 11.94 -18.50 13.17
C ALA A 130 12.14 -19.91 13.75
N LEU A 131 12.58 -20.03 15.01
CA LEU A 131 12.69 -21.32 15.68
C LEU A 131 11.33 -22.04 15.75
N VAL A 132 10.26 -21.34 16.18
CA VAL A 132 8.91 -21.93 16.22
C VAL A 132 8.44 -22.36 14.83
N TYR A 133 8.68 -21.55 13.81
CA TYR A 133 8.32 -21.89 12.43
C TYR A 133 9.02 -23.18 11.95
N PHE A 134 10.33 -23.32 12.22
CA PHE A 134 11.10 -24.50 11.84
C PHE A 134 10.78 -25.73 12.70
N LEU A 135 10.61 -25.58 14.02
CA LEU A 135 10.21 -26.66 14.93
C LEU A 135 8.79 -27.15 14.65
N GLY A 136 7.88 -26.24 14.32
CA GLY A 136 6.49 -26.54 13.97
C GLY A 136 6.32 -27.19 12.59
N ARG A 137 7.39 -27.31 11.79
CA ARG A 137 7.35 -27.84 10.41
C ARG A 137 6.25 -27.20 9.55
N TRP A 138 5.91 -25.93 9.79
CA TRP A 138 4.89 -25.20 9.02
C TRP A 138 5.34 -24.83 7.60
N GLY A 139 6.55 -25.23 7.21
CA GLY A 139 7.11 -25.10 5.87
C GLY A 139 7.09 -26.38 5.04
N VAL A 140 6.27 -27.38 5.41
CA VAL A 140 5.98 -28.57 4.58
C VAL A 140 4.50 -28.58 4.21
#